data_AF-A0A6A4CDC9-F1
#
_entry.id   AF-A0A6A4CDC9-F1
#
_cell.length_a   1.000
_cell.length_b   1.000
_cell.length_c   1.000
_cell.angle_alpha   90.00
_cell.angle_beta   90.00
_cell.angle_gamma   90.00
#
_symmetry.space_group_name_H-M   'P 1'
#
loop_
_entity.id
_entity.type
_entity.pdbx_description
1 polymer ?
#
loop_
_entity_poly.entity_id
_entity_poly.type
_entity_poly.pdbx_seq_one_letter_code
_entity_poly.pdbx_strand_id
1 'polypeptide(L)'
;MQSASASNEKPKNDAHLKPYMAGMQKQKEGGQQVSSSVARFSSTKALSYEGLLSEEELTVLRAIVAREAGLDELLRCCCAFEDDQSVELLEALIRVRELSLATVDAVAGWRRRMLQIRPFLWRDVNYILKMTCDLDFVSKSQLVTAAMDGVRLPRRNPFSTIGGLDNSMRVFWVIEMPEEEDLSVLLDSASFAPSQVTVDLPSKIRLAECFLLYEEKRYGQFSRTQTAADQRLKELVQREAEYASKARFGAVKEPED
;
A
#
# COMPACT_ATOMS: atom_id res chain seq x y z
N MET A 1 33.51 -22.67 -46.56
CA MET A 1 32.35 -23.19 -45.80
C MET A 1 31.31 -22.08 -45.74
N GLN A 2 30.06 -22.43 -45.99
CA GLN A 2 28.99 -21.58 -46.51
C GLN A 2 28.53 -20.50 -45.52
N SER A 3 28.45 -19.26 -46.01
CA SER A 3 27.69 -18.16 -45.43
C SER A 3 26.23 -18.29 -45.87
N ALA A 4 25.32 -18.52 -44.93
CA ALA A 4 23.88 -18.54 -45.18
C ALA A 4 23.27 -17.20 -44.74
N SER A 5 22.94 -16.37 -45.73
CA SER A 5 22.10 -15.19 -45.63
C SER A 5 20.66 -15.63 -45.39
N ALA A 6 20.04 -15.20 -44.29
CA ALA A 6 18.61 -15.39 -44.05
C ALA A 6 17.90 -14.03 -44.14
N SER A 7 17.01 -13.98 -45.13
CA SER A 7 16.21 -12.88 -45.61
C SER A 7 15.15 -12.42 -44.61
N ASN A 8 14.97 -11.09 -44.61
CA ASN A 8 14.00 -10.34 -43.86
C ASN A 8 12.65 -10.36 -44.61
N GLU A 9 11.66 -11.12 -44.14
CA GLU A 9 10.29 -11.10 -44.69
C GLU A 9 9.26 -10.86 -43.58
N LYS A 10 8.59 -9.71 -43.67
CA LYS A 10 7.35 -9.38 -42.95
C LYS A 10 6.18 -10.02 -43.69
N PRO A 11 5.20 -10.62 -43.00
CA PRO A 11 3.87 -10.81 -43.57
C PRO A 11 2.96 -9.62 -43.20
N LYS A 12 2.50 -8.90 -44.23
CA LYS A 12 1.20 -8.21 -44.23
C LYS A 12 0.15 -9.22 -44.69
N ASN A 13 -0.99 -9.27 -44.03
CA ASN A 13 -2.27 -9.47 -44.71
C ASN A 13 -3.42 -8.97 -43.82
N ASP A 14 -4.07 -7.92 -44.30
CA ASP A 14 -5.38 -7.44 -43.89
C ASP A 14 -6.46 -8.44 -44.33
N ALA A 15 -7.37 -8.78 -43.42
CA ALA A 15 -8.65 -9.36 -43.79
C ALA A 15 -9.76 -8.90 -42.81
N HIS A 16 -10.32 -7.75 -43.13
CA HIS A 16 -11.76 -7.49 -43.25
C HIS A 16 -12.71 -8.08 -42.19
N LEU A 17 -13.10 -7.27 -41.20
CA LEU A 17 -14.35 -7.45 -40.46
C LEU A 17 -15.23 -6.20 -40.63
N LYS A 18 -16.26 -6.33 -41.48
CA LYS A 18 -17.33 -5.34 -41.63
C LYS A 18 -18.33 -5.46 -40.46
N PRO A 19 -18.98 -4.35 -40.07
CA PRO A 19 -19.95 -4.31 -38.98
C PRO A 19 -21.31 -4.88 -39.45
N TYR A 20 -21.93 -5.69 -38.60
CA TYR A 20 -23.29 -6.19 -38.82
C TYR A 20 -24.29 -5.28 -38.08
N MET A 21 -24.98 -4.42 -38.83
CA MET A 21 -26.20 -3.73 -38.41
C MET A 21 -27.15 -3.63 -39.61
N ALA A 22 -28.35 -4.19 -39.49
CA ALA A 22 -29.61 -3.75 -40.12
C ALA A 22 -30.71 -4.72 -39.64
N GLY A 23 -31.65 -4.30 -38.80
CA GLY A 23 -32.89 -3.58 -39.17
C GLY A 23 -34.05 -4.57 -38.96
N MET A 24 -35.26 -4.27 -38.50
CA MET A 24 -36.14 -3.10 -38.39
C MET A 24 -37.23 -3.52 -37.35
N GLN A 25 -38.03 -2.68 -36.66
CA GLN A 25 -39.01 -1.74 -37.20
C GLN A 25 -39.66 -0.92 -36.06
N LYS A 26 -40.15 0.27 -36.43
CA LYS A 26 -40.68 1.38 -35.62
C LYS A 26 -42.09 1.14 -35.03
N GLN A 27 -42.41 1.88 -33.95
CA GLN A 27 -43.63 2.70 -33.88
C GLN A 27 -43.42 3.96 -32.99
N LYS A 28 -43.92 5.10 -33.49
CA LYS A 28 -44.03 6.45 -32.87
C LYS A 28 -45.35 6.49 -32.04
N GLU A 29 -45.72 7.44 -31.18
CA GLU A 29 -45.62 8.91 -31.23
C GLU A 29 -46.22 9.53 -29.93
N GLY A 30 -45.80 10.75 -29.56
CA GLY A 30 -46.49 11.69 -28.64
C GLY A 30 -46.05 11.62 -27.16
N GLY A 31 -45.59 12.66 -26.46
CA GLY A 31 -45.49 14.10 -26.71
C GLY A 31 -45.96 14.87 -25.46
N GLN A 32 -45.04 15.32 -24.58
CA GLN A 32 -45.20 16.54 -23.78
C GLN A 32 -43.94 16.86 -22.94
N GLN A 33 -43.37 18.04 -23.21
CA GLN A 33 -42.39 18.72 -22.37
C GLN A 33 -43.10 19.34 -21.15
N VAL A 34 -42.60 19.09 -19.93
CA VAL A 34 -42.69 20.05 -18.82
C VAL A 34 -41.39 20.00 -18.00
N SER A 35 -40.66 21.10 -18.12
CA SER A 35 -39.93 21.87 -17.10
C SER A 35 -39.34 21.19 -15.86
N SER A 36 -38.05 21.46 -15.70
CA SER A 36 -37.19 21.43 -14.52
C SER A 36 -37.87 21.37 -13.15
N SER A 37 -37.47 20.37 -12.36
CA SER A 37 -37.13 20.62 -10.95
C SER A 37 -35.86 19.84 -10.61
N VAL A 38 -34.82 20.62 -10.30
CA VAL A 38 -33.56 20.18 -9.73
C VAL A 38 -33.88 19.61 -8.35
N ALA A 39 -34.03 18.29 -8.25
CA ALA A 39 -33.96 17.61 -6.98
C ALA A 39 -32.50 17.62 -6.54
N ARG A 40 -32.11 18.74 -5.91
CA ARG A 40 -30.93 18.86 -5.08
C ARG A 40 -31.00 17.72 -4.06
N PHE A 41 -30.24 16.66 -4.26
CA PHE A 41 -29.84 15.80 -3.14
C PHE A 41 -28.79 16.58 -2.32
N SER A 42 -29.26 17.67 -1.70
CA SER A 42 -28.53 18.38 -0.66
C SER A 42 -28.33 17.40 0.49
N SER A 43 -27.08 16.95 0.61
CA SER A 43 -26.27 17.20 1.79
C SER A 43 -27.06 17.21 3.10
N THR A 44 -27.27 16.01 3.63
CA THR A 44 -27.00 15.64 5.04
C THR A 44 -27.35 14.16 5.17
N LYS A 45 -26.50 13.27 4.63
CA LYS A 45 -26.39 11.96 5.27
C LYS A 45 -25.62 12.23 6.55
N ALA A 46 -26.41 12.46 7.59
CA ALA A 46 -25.99 12.34 8.96
C ALA A 46 -25.00 11.19 9.04
N LEU A 47 -23.79 11.50 9.52
CA LEU A 47 -22.95 10.53 10.19
C LEU A 47 -23.88 9.83 11.18
N SER A 48 -24.35 8.62 10.86
CA SER A 48 -25.06 7.80 11.83
C SER A 48 -24.00 7.41 12.86
N TYR A 49 -23.86 8.27 13.86
CA TYR A 49 -23.10 8.09 15.09
C TYR A 49 -23.72 6.99 15.99
N GLU A 50 -24.68 6.23 15.47
CA GLU A 50 -25.38 5.09 16.06
C GLU A 50 -24.64 3.80 15.71
N GLY A 51 -23.47 3.65 16.29
CA GLY A 51 -22.64 2.48 16.17
C GLY A 51 -21.44 2.73 17.05
N LEU A 52 -21.63 2.57 18.35
CA LEU A 52 -20.53 2.48 19.31
C LEU A 52 -19.41 1.67 18.67
N LEU A 53 -18.21 2.25 18.59
CA LEU A 53 -16.99 1.57 18.20
C LEU A 53 -17.02 0.18 18.85
N SER A 54 -17.22 -0.88 18.07
CA SER A 54 -17.16 -2.22 18.65
C SER A 54 -15.77 -2.37 19.28
N GLU A 55 -15.62 -3.16 20.36
CA GLU A 55 -14.29 -3.35 20.99
C GLU A 55 -13.24 -3.80 19.95
N GLU A 56 -13.67 -4.51 18.91
CA GLU A 56 -12.86 -4.89 17.76
C GLU A 56 -12.49 -3.69 16.87
N GLU A 57 -13.43 -2.79 16.57
CA GLU A 57 -13.14 -1.55 15.84
C GLU A 57 -12.18 -0.65 16.61
N LEU A 58 -12.34 -0.55 17.93
CA LEU A 58 -11.41 0.15 18.81
C LEU A 58 -10.01 -0.49 18.80
N THR A 59 -9.95 -1.83 18.74
CA THR A 59 -8.69 -2.58 18.60
C THR A 59 -7.98 -2.24 17.29
N VAL A 60 -8.72 -2.15 16.18
CA VAL A 60 -8.17 -1.69 14.90
C VAL A 60 -7.66 -0.27 15.00
N LEU A 61 -8.44 0.66 15.56
CA LEU A 61 -8.02 2.06 15.72
C LEU A 61 -6.73 2.18 16.54
N ARG A 62 -6.61 1.45 17.65
CA ARG A 62 -5.39 1.42 18.48
C ARG A 62 -4.19 0.88 17.69
N ALA A 63 -4.37 -0.19 16.93
CA ALA A 63 -3.31 -0.76 16.11
C ALA A 63 -2.83 0.21 15.02
N ILE A 64 -3.77 0.89 14.33
CA ILE A 64 -3.46 1.91 13.33
C ILE A 64 -2.71 3.09 13.95
N VAL A 65 -3.19 3.62 15.09
CA VAL A 65 -2.53 4.73 15.78
C VAL A 65 -1.11 4.36 16.20
N ALA A 66 -0.92 3.17 16.77
CA ALA A 66 0.40 2.68 17.16
C ALA A 66 1.34 2.55 15.94
N ARG A 67 0.82 2.05 14.81
CA ARG A 67 1.57 1.93 13.57
C ARG A 67 1.95 3.29 12.97
N GLU A 68 1.02 4.25 12.92
CA GLU A 68 1.33 5.61 12.43
C GLU A 68 2.40 6.28 13.31
N ALA A 69 2.32 6.13 14.63
CA ALA A 69 3.36 6.62 15.53
C ALA A 69 4.73 5.94 15.27
N GLY A 70 4.73 4.63 14.99
CA GLY A 70 5.94 3.90 14.60
C GLY A 70 6.53 4.39 13.26
N LEU A 71 5.68 4.73 12.28
CA LEU A 71 6.13 5.30 11.00
C LEU A 71 6.74 6.69 11.17
N ASP A 72 6.16 7.51 12.04
CA ASP A 72 6.68 8.86 12.33
C ASP A 72 8.03 8.76 13.06
N GLU A 73 8.18 7.81 13.98
CA GLU A 73 9.46 7.52 14.62
C GLU A 73 10.52 7.00 13.63
N LEU A 74 10.14 6.08 12.73
CA LEU A 74 11.04 5.61 11.68
C LEU A 74 11.48 6.76 10.76
N LEU A 75 10.57 7.67 10.39
CA LEU A 75 10.91 8.85 9.61
C LEU A 75 11.89 9.76 10.36
N ARG A 76 11.68 9.96 11.67
CA ARG A 76 12.60 10.70 12.55
C ARG A 76 14.01 10.10 12.50
N CYS A 77 14.14 8.78 12.65
CA CYS A 77 15.42 8.09 12.53
C CYS A 77 16.04 8.25 11.13
N CYS A 78 15.22 8.16 10.06
CA CYS A 78 15.69 8.39 8.68
C CYS A 78 16.23 9.82 8.44
N CYS A 79 15.91 10.77 9.32
CA CYS A 79 16.24 12.19 9.19
C CYS A 79 17.16 12.72 10.30
N ALA A 80 17.73 11.85 11.14
CA ALA A 80 18.58 12.27 12.26
C ALA A 80 19.94 12.81 11.77
N PHE A 81 20.56 12.14 10.80
CA PHE A 81 21.89 12.47 10.24
C PHE A 81 23.01 12.60 11.29
N GLU A 82 22.85 11.95 12.43
CA GLU A 82 23.88 11.83 13.48
C GLU A 82 24.72 10.57 13.25
N ASP A 83 25.98 10.61 13.68
CA ASP A 83 26.84 9.43 13.69
C ASP A 83 26.25 8.35 14.63
N ASP A 84 26.44 7.08 14.28
CA ASP A 84 26.03 5.88 15.05
C ASP A 84 24.52 5.60 15.21
N GLN A 85 23.61 6.30 14.52
CA GLN A 85 22.15 6.05 14.60
C GLN A 85 21.63 4.83 13.81
N SER A 86 22.51 3.96 13.31
CA SER A 86 22.12 2.82 12.48
C SER A 86 21.32 1.77 13.26
N VAL A 87 21.63 1.58 14.54
CA VAL A 87 20.94 0.60 15.39
C VAL A 87 19.50 1.05 15.64
N GLU A 88 19.30 2.29 16.09
CA GLU A 88 17.98 2.88 16.36
C GLU A 88 17.11 2.92 15.10
N LEU A 89 17.72 3.18 13.94
CA LEU A 89 17.04 3.14 12.64
C LEU A 89 16.54 1.73 12.31
N LEU A 90 17.39 0.71 12.48
CA LEU A 90 17.04 -0.68 12.21
C LEU A 90 16.01 -1.22 13.22
N GLU A 91 16.12 -0.84 14.49
CA GLU A 91 15.13 -1.16 15.53
C GLU A 91 13.77 -0.53 15.21
N ALA A 92 13.74 0.75 14.81
CA ALA A 92 12.50 1.41 14.39
C ALA A 92 11.87 0.70 13.17
N LEU A 93 12.68 0.23 12.23
CA LEU A 93 12.21 -0.51 11.06
C LEU A 93 11.58 -1.86 11.44
N ILE A 94 12.24 -2.63 12.33
CA ILE A 94 11.69 -3.89 12.87
C ILE A 94 10.39 -3.63 13.62
N ARG A 95 10.33 -2.56 14.43
CA ARG A 95 9.13 -2.17 15.16
C ARG A 95 7.95 -1.86 14.22
N VAL A 96 8.19 -1.18 13.10
CA VAL A 96 7.13 -0.92 12.11
C VAL A 96 6.63 -2.20 11.45
N ARG A 97 7.48 -3.21 11.23
CA ARG A 97 7.04 -4.55 10.79
C ARG A 97 6.08 -5.16 11.81
N GLU A 98 6.45 -5.16 13.09
CA GLU A 98 5.60 -5.72 14.16
C GLU A 98 4.25 -4.99 14.26
N LEU A 99 4.26 -3.66 14.21
CA LEU A 99 3.05 -2.84 14.21
C LEU A 99 2.19 -3.07 12.96
N SER A 100 2.81 -3.33 11.81
CA SER A 100 2.12 -3.70 10.57
C SER A 100 1.44 -5.05 10.69
N LEU A 101 2.10 -6.06 11.28
CA LEU A 101 1.49 -7.35 11.57
C LEU A 101 0.33 -7.23 12.55
N ALA A 102 0.51 -6.47 13.64
CA ALA A 102 -0.55 -6.21 14.61
C ALA A 102 -1.76 -5.49 14.00
N THR A 103 -1.52 -4.60 13.04
CA THR A 103 -2.62 -3.92 12.33
C THR A 103 -3.39 -4.87 11.42
N VAL A 104 -2.69 -5.74 10.68
CA VAL A 104 -3.35 -6.76 9.85
C VAL A 104 -4.17 -7.71 10.71
N ASP A 105 -3.61 -8.18 11.82
CA ASP A 105 -4.31 -9.04 12.79
C ASP A 105 -5.61 -8.39 13.30
N ALA A 106 -5.52 -7.14 13.75
CA ALA A 106 -6.68 -6.41 14.25
C ALA A 106 -7.76 -6.24 13.17
N VAL A 107 -7.38 -5.87 11.93
CA VAL A 107 -8.34 -5.68 10.83
C VAL A 107 -8.95 -7.00 10.39
N ALA A 108 -8.16 -8.07 10.31
CA ALA A 108 -8.65 -9.41 10.00
C ALA A 108 -9.64 -9.89 11.07
N GLY A 109 -9.28 -9.72 12.35
CA GLY A 109 -10.13 -10.03 13.50
C GLY A 109 -11.44 -9.23 13.56
N TRP A 110 -11.42 -7.97 13.11
CA TRP A 110 -12.62 -7.15 12.96
C TRP A 110 -13.51 -7.62 11.80
N ARG A 111 -12.90 -7.92 10.64
CA ARG A 111 -13.63 -8.34 9.43
C ARG A 111 -14.23 -9.74 9.52
N ARG A 112 -13.60 -10.68 10.23
CA ARG A 112 -14.08 -12.07 10.32
C ARG A 112 -15.48 -12.20 10.92
N ARG A 113 -15.94 -11.20 11.67
CA ARG A 113 -17.27 -11.18 12.30
C ARG A 113 -18.35 -10.50 11.44
N MET A 114 -17.99 -10.02 10.24
CA MET A 114 -18.90 -9.30 9.36
C MET A 114 -19.60 -10.24 8.40
N LEU A 115 -20.91 -10.01 8.19
CA LEU A 115 -21.65 -10.66 7.09
C LEU A 115 -21.27 -10.08 5.73
N GLN A 116 -20.98 -8.78 5.68
CA GLN A 116 -20.51 -8.09 4.48
C GLN A 116 -19.18 -7.43 4.77
N ILE A 117 -18.13 -7.95 4.14
CA ILE A 117 -16.76 -7.49 4.38
C ILE A 117 -16.54 -6.16 3.68
N ARG A 118 -16.19 -5.14 4.46
CA ARG A 118 -15.93 -3.77 4.00
C ARG A 118 -14.50 -3.32 4.34
N PRO A 119 -13.95 -2.33 3.60
CA PRO A 119 -12.63 -1.81 3.91
C PRO A 119 -12.65 -1.06 5.24
N PHE A 120 -11.53 -1.07 5.97
CA PHE A 120 -11.38 -0.22 7.14
C PHE A 120 -10.88 1.14 6.67
N LEU A 121 -11.69 2.19 6.85
CA LEU A 121 -11.35 3.53 6.40
C LEU A 121 -10.69 4.31 7.53
N TRP A 122 -9.48 4.82 7.27
CA TRP A 122 -8.75 5.73 8.13
C TRP A 122 -8.54 7.04 7.38
N ARG A 123 -9.16 8.13 7.86
CA ARG A 123 -9.18 9.43 7.17
C ARG A 123 -9.62 9.29 5.70
N ASP A 124 -10.74 8.58 5.50
CA ASP A 124 -11.35 8.29 4.19
C ASP A 124 -10.49 7.45 3.23
N VAL A 125 -9.45 6.79 3.74
CA VAL A 125 -8.56 5.93 2.94
C VAL A 125 -8.65 4.49 3.44
N ASN A 126 -8.74 3.53 2.51
CA ASN A 126 -8.59 2.11 2.83
C ASN A 126 -7.20 1.87 3.42
N TYR A 127 -7.14 1.63 4.74
CA TYR A 127 -5.87 1.63 5.46
C TYR A 127 -4.98 0.45 5.06
N ILE A 128 -5.54 -0.76 4.92
CA ILE A 128 -4.79 -1.94 4.46
C ILE A 128 -4.18 -1.72 3.08
N LEU A 129 -4.94 -1.05 2.20
CA LEU A 129 -4.43 -0.71 0.87
C LEU A 129 -3.32 0.34 0.93
N LYS A 130 -3.43 1.35 1.80
CA LYS A 130 -2.39 2.36 2.04
C LYS A 130 -1.11 1.71 2.60
N MET A 131 -1.25 0.73 3.49
CA MET A 131 -0.11 0.04 4.10
C MET A 131 0.84 -0.53 3.06
N THR A 132 0.35 -0.92 1.88
CA THR A 132 1.21 -1.53 0.88
C THR A 132 2.32 -0.59 0.45
N CYS A 133 2.12 0.72 0.38
CA CYS A 133 3.14 1.70 -0.04
C CYS A 133 3.69 2.61 1.07
N ASP A 134 3.25 2.46 2.32
CA ASP A 134 3.65 3.34 3.43
C ASP A 134 5.16 3.36 3.73
N LEU A 135 5.88 2.29 3.37
CA LEU A 135 7.34 2.21 3.53
C LEU A 135 8.12 2.60 2.27
N ASP A 136 7.47 3.09 1.22
CA ASP A 136 8.17 3.43 -0.03
C ASP A 136 9.20 4.56 0.17
N PHE A 137 9.02 5.44 1.16
CA PHE A 137 10.00 6.47 1.51
C PHE A 137 11.32 5.87 2.02
N VAL A 138 11.25 4.75 2.75
CA VAL A 138 12.43 4.05 3.28
C VAL A 138 13.33 3.56 2.13
N SER A 139 12.73 3.12 1.01
CA SER A 139 13.48 2.72 -0.20
C SER A 139 14.29 3.85 -0.85
N LYS A 140 14.07 5.10 -0.43
CA LYS A 140 14.76 6.30 -0.92
C LYS A 140 15.79 6.84 0.07
N SER A 141 15.72 6.46 1.34
CA SER A 141 16.62 6.97 2.38
C SER A 141 18.05 6.51 2.14
N GLN A 142 18.98 7.48 2.13
CA GLN A 142 20.41 7.19 2.06
C GLN A 142 20.91 6.55 3.37
N LEU A 143 20.41 7.00 4.53
CA LEU A 143 20.79 6.43 5.83
C LEU A 143 20.37 4.96 5.93
N VAL A 144 19.15 4.63 5.53
CA VAL A 144 18.70 3.23 5.52
C VAL A 144 19.52 2.41 4.55
N THR A 145 19.80 2.94 3.35
CA THR A 145 20.64 2.23 2.37
C THR A 145 22.04 1.98 2.93
N ALA A 146 22.63 2.96 3.64
CA ALA A 146 23.93 2.82 4.28
C ALA A 146 23.93 1.82 5.44
N ALA A 147 22.91 1.87 6.31
CA ALA A 147 22.72 0.92 7.41
C ALA A 147 22.50 -0.53 6.94
N MET A 148 22.15 -0.71 5.66
CA MET A 148 21.87 -1.99 5.01
C MET A 148 23.00 -2.39 4.06
N ASP A 149 24.22 -1.89 4.29
CA ASP A 149 25.42 -2.17 3.49
C ASP A 149 25.22 -1.92 1.98
N GLY A 150 24.46 -0.88 1.65
CA GLY A 150 24.17 -0.47 0.27
C GLY A 150 22.95 -1.14 -0.36
N VAL A 151 22.28 -2.07 0.33
CA VAL A 151 21.11 -2.78 -0.21
C VAL A 151 19.82 -2.01 0.07
N ARG A 152 19.05 -1.72 -0.98
CA ARG A 152 17.76 -1.04 -0.85
C ARG A 152 16.65 -2.01 -0.50
N LEU A 153 15.76 -1.59 0.39
CA LEU A 153 14.53 -2.31 0.65
C LEU A 153 13.58 -2.27 -0.55
N PRO A 154 12.83 -3.36 -0.81
CA PRO A 154 11.85 -3.40 -1.87
C PRO A 154 10.73 -2.39 -1.58
N ARG A 155 10.19 -1.81 -2.66
CA ARG A 155 8.97 -1.01 -2.58
C ARG A 155 7.75 -1.90 -2.50
N ARG A 156 6.68 -1.30 -2.00
CA ARG A 156 5.38 -1.91 -1.85
C ARG A 156 5.39 -3.16 -0.97
N ASN A 157 6.11 -3.13 0.15
CA ASN A 157 6.10 -4.19 1.14
C ASN A 157 6.28 -3.60 2.55
N PRO A 158 5.22 -3.53 3.38
CA PRO A 158 5.27 -2.99 4.74
C PRO A 158 5.98 -3.90 5.74
N PHE A 159 6.33 -5.11 5.34
CA PHE A 159 7.05 -6.06 6.17
C PHE A 159 8.55 -6.11 5.85
N SER A 160 9.06 -5.25 4.97
CA SER A 160 10.49 -5.25 4.62
C SER A 160 11.37 -4.77 5.77
N THR A 161 12.35 -5.56 6.16
CA THR A 161 13.38 -5.22 7.18
C THR A 161 14.80 -5.60 6.78
N ILE A 162 14.98 -6.47 5.78
CA ILE A 162 16.26 -6.95 5.28
C ILE A 162 16.28 -6.82 3.75
N GLY A 163 17.29 -6.12 3.25
CA GLY A 163 17.49 -5.94 1.81
C GLY A 163 17.71 -7.28 1.11
N GLY A 164 16.94 -7.56 0.06
CA GLY A 164 17.09 -8.76 -0.79
C GLY A 164 16.55 -10.07 -0.21
N LEU A 165 16.37 -10.19 1.11
CA LEU A 165 15.75 -11.36 1.74
C LEU A 165 14.23 -11.25 1.89
N ASP A 166 13.72 -10.04 2.15
CA ASP A 166 12.27 -9.79 2.26
C ASP A 166 11.62 -9.54 0.87
N ASN A 167 12.07 -10.29 -0.14
CA ASN A 167 11.50 -10.27 -1.48
C ASN A 167 10.15 -11.00 -1.50
N SER A 168 9.12 -10.37 -0.94
CA SER A 168 7.73 -10.81 -1.04
C SER A 168 6.82 -9.60 -0.76
N MET A 169 6.17 -9.00 -1.75
CA MET A 169 4.81 -9.40 -2.14
C MET A 169 4.69 -9.68 -3.65
N ARG A 170 5.79 -9.51 -4.41
CA ARG A 170 5.77 -9.61 -5.88
C ARG A 170 6.08 -10.98 -6.45
N VAL A 171 6.85 -11.81 -5.74
CA VAL A 171 7.28 -13.12 -6.26
C VAL A 171 6.11 -14.13 -6.23
N PHE A 172 5.13 -13.93 -5.34
CA PHE A 172 3.94 -14.79 -5.22
C PHE A 172 2.83 -14.52 -6.25
N TRP A 173 2.92 -13.48 -7.08
CA TRP A 173 1.93 -13.20 -8.15
C TRP A 173 1.79 -14.30 -9.21
N VAL A 174 2.69 -15.30 -9.22
CA VAL A 174 2.76 -16.29 -10.31
C VAL A 174 2.11 -17.63 -9.95
N ILE A 175 1.81 -17.92 -8.66
CA ILE A 175 1.56 -19.32 -8.26
C ILE A 175 0.10 -19.63 -7.93
N GLU A 176 -0.63 -18.80 -7.16
CA GLU A 176 -2.10 -18.89 -6.98
C GLU A 176 -2.51 -17.87 -5.91
N MET A 177 -3.33 -16.89 -6.26
CA MET A 177 -3.89 -15.95 -5.28
C MET A 177 -5.18 -16.53 -4.72
N PRO A 178 -5.48 -16.36 -3.42
CA PRO A 178 -6.77 -16.74 -2.86
C PRO A 178 -7.92 -16.08 -3.64
N GLU A 179 -8.95 -16.87 -3.96
CA GLU A 179 -10.17 -16.37 -4.57
C GLU A 179 -11.09 -15.74 -3.51
N GLU A 180 -12.19 -15.10 -3.91
CA GLU A 180 -13.11 -14.47 -2.95
C GLU A 180 -13.75 -15.47 -1.98
N GLU A 181 -13.90 -16.72 -2.41
CA GLU A 181 -14.37 -17.83 -1.60
C GLU A 181 -13.42 -18.16 -0.44
N ASP A 182 -12.11 -17.93 -0.62
CA ASP A 182 -11.05 -18.21 0.37
C ASP A 182 -10.92 -17.10 1.43
N LEU A 183 -11.63 -15.98 1.26
CA LEU A 183 -11.49 -14.81 2.13
C LEU A 183 -11.81 -15.14 3.60
N SER A 184 -12.77 -16.01 3.84
CA SER A 184 -13.12 -16.45 5.20
C SER A 184 -11.96 -17.16 5.90
N VAL A 185 -11.31 -18.11 5.19
CA VAL A 185 -10.13 -18.85 5.67
C VAL A 185 -8.95 -17.92 5.87
N LEU A 186 -8.73 -16.99 4.94
CA LEU A 186 -7.65 -16.00 5.04
C LEU A 186 -7.84 -15.07 6.24
N LEU A 187 -9.06 -14.61 6.49
CA LEU A 187 -9.39 -13.78 7.67
C LEU A 187 -9.15 -14.52 8.98
N ASP A 188 -9.57 -15.79 9.04
CA ASP A 188 -9.34 -16.63 10.21
C ASP A 188 -7.86 -16.91 10.45
N SER A 189 -7.08 -17.10 9.38
CA SER A 189 -5.65 -17.38 9.45
C SER A 189 -4.81 -16.15 9.77
N ALA A 190 -5.19 -14.98 9.23
CA ALA A 190 -4.51 -13.71 9.47
C ALA A 190 -4.89 -13.07 10.82
N SER A 191 -5.99 -13.55 11.45
CA SER A 191 -6.31 -13.23 12.83
C SER A 191 -5.49 -14.12 13.76
N PHE A 192 -4.34 -13.62 14.22
CA PHE A 192 -3.38 -14.31 15.09
C PHE A 192 -3.85 -14.43 16.55
N ALA A 193 -5.15 -14.63 16.75
CA ALA A 193 -5.74 -14.83 18.06
C ALA A 193 -4.92 -15.84 18.88
N PRO A 194 -4.77 -15.64 20.20
CA PRO A 194 -3.99 -16.54 21.05
C PRO A 194 -4.64 -17.93 21.06
N SER A 195 -4.23 -18.77 20.13
CA SER A 195 -4.58 -20.17 20.04
C SER A 195 -3.48 -21.01 20.68
N GLN A 196 -3.76 -22.28 20.99
CA GLN A 196 -2.76 -23.21 21.51
C GLN A 196 -1.62 -23.50 20.50
N VAL A 197 -1.80 -23.11 19.24
CA VAL A 197 -0.79 -23.24 18.17
C VAL A 197 -0.16 -21.88 17.90
N THR A 198 1.13 -21.75 18.21
CA THR A 198 1.91 -20.56 17.85
C THR A 198 2.32 -20.65 16.39
N VAL A 199 1.81 -19.74 15.55
CA VAL A 199 2.27 -19.56 14.17
C VAL A 199 3.63 -18.86 14.20
N ASP A 200 4.63 -19.40 13.49
CA ASP A 200 5.95 -18.79 13.38
C ASP A 200 5.92 -17.46 12.63
N LEU A 201 6.90 -16.58 12.88
CA LEU A 201 6.94 -15.24 12.30
C LEU A 201 6.95 -15.23 10.76
N PRO A 202 7.76 -16.05 10.07
CA PRO A 202 7.68 -16.16 8.60
C PRO A 202 6.28 -16.49 8.10
N SER A 203 5.58 -17.44 8.72
CA SER A 203 4.20 -17.78 8.36
C SER A 203 3.22 -16.61 8.60
N LYS A 204 3.37 -15.87 9.70
CA LYS A 204 2.56 -14.66 9.97
C LYS A 204 2.76 -13.59 8.91
N ILE A 205 4.00 -13.32 8.52
CA ILE A 205 4.33 -12.36 7.46
C ILE A 205 3.67 -12.79 6.15
N ARG A 206 3.79 -14.06 5.77
CA ARG A 206 3.20 -14.56 4.53
C ARG A 206 1.67 -14.43 4.51
N LEU A 207 0.99 -14.75 5.61
CA LEU A 207 -0.47 -14.58 5.72
C LEU A 207 -0.88 -13.11 5.62
N ALA A 208 -0.12 -12.22 6.27
CA ALA A 208 -0.37 -10.80 6.21
C ALA A 208 -0.13 -10.21 4.81
N GLU A 209 0.90 -10.67 4.09
CA GLU A 209 1.13 -10.32 2.69
C GLU A 209 -0.03 -10.77 1.80
N CYS A 210 -0.51 -12.02 1.94
CA CYS A 210 -1.68 -12.51 1.22
C CYS A 210 -2.91 -11.62 1.48
N PHE A 211 -3.11 -11.18 2.73
CA PHE A 211 -4.20 -10.29 3.11
C PHE A 211 -4.12 -8.92 2.40
N LEU A 212 -2.94 -8.30 2.36
CA LEU A 212 -2.72 -7.04 1.65
C LEU A 212 -2.91 -7.19 0.14
N LEU A 213 -2.40 -8.28 -0.44
CA LEU A 213 -2.53 -8.57 -1.87
C LEU A 213 -3.99 -8.78 -2.28
N TYR A 214 -4.76 -9.46 -1.44
CA TYR A 214 -6.18 -9.65 -1.66
C TYR A 214 -6.95 -8.32 -1.60
N GLU A 215 -6.55 -7.40 -0.71
CA GLU A 215 -7.10 -6.04 -0.67
C GLU A 215 -6.82 -5.27 -1.98
N GLU A 216 -5.60 -5.38 -2.52
CA GLU A 216 -5.25 -4.78 -3.82
C GLU A 216 -6.06 -5.38 -4.98
N LYS A 217 -6.34 -6.70 -4.95
CA LYS A 217 -7.18 -7.36 -5.97
C LYS A 217 -8.61 -6.79 -5.95
N ARG A 218 -9.18 -6.54 -4.76
CA ARG A 218 -10.56 -6.04 -4.62
C ARG A 218 -10.73 -4.55 -4.92
N TYR A 219 -9.80 -3.73 -4.43
CA TYR A 219 -9.95 -2.26 -4.46
C TYR A 219 -9.03 -1.57 -5.47
N GLY A 220 -8.22 -2.35 -6.20
CA GLY A 220 -7.18 -1.82 -7.08
C GLY A 220 -5.94 -1.41 -6.30
N GLN A 221 -4.92 -0.92 -7.01
CA GLN A 221 -3.65 -0.52 -6.40
C GLN A 221 -3.63 0.98 -6.08
N PHE A 222 -2.90 1.36 -5.02
CA PHE A 222 -2.54 2.76 -4.80
C PHE A 222 -1.78 3.29 -6.03
N SER A 223 -2.26 4.39 -6.60
CA SER A 223 -1.65 4.95 -7.80
C SER A 223 -0.27 5.53 -7.48
N ARG A 224 0.65 5.50 -8.46
CA ARG A 224 1.98 6.10 -8.30
C ARG A 224 1.91 7.59 -7.90
N THR A 225 0.90 8.30 -8.39
CA THR A 225 0.68 9.72 -8.06
C THR A 225 0.31 9.91 -6.59
N GLN A 226 -0.53 9.03 -6.04
CA GLN A 226 -0.87 9.06 -4.62
C GLN A 226 0.33 8.69 -3.75
N THR A 227 1.12 7.68 -4.15
CA THR A 227 2.37 7.34 -3.43
C THR A 227 3.39 8.47 -3.50
N ALA A 228 3.52 9.16 -4.62
CA ALA A 228 4.42 10.31 -4.75
C ALA A 228 3.93 11.55 -3.96
N ALA A 229 2.64 11.62 -3.66
CA ALA A 229 2.07 12.66 -2.82
C ALA A 229 2.28 12.42 -1.32
N ASP A 230 2.82 11.26 -0.94
CA ASP A 230 3.10 10.87 0.43
C ASP A 230 3.94 11.93 1.16
N GLN A 231 3.46 12.32 2.34
CA GLN A 231 4.05 13.40 3.11
C GLN A 231 5.41 13.01 3.69
N ARG A 232 5.60 11.75 4.10
CA ARG A 232 6.86 11.26 4.68
C ARG A 232 7.96 11.21 3.64
N LEU A 233 7.62 10.81 2.41
CA LEU A 233 8.56 10.85 1.28
C LEU A 233 9.02 12.29 0.98
N LYS A 234 8.10 13.25 0.96
CA LYS A 234 8.44 14.67 0.75
C LYS A 234 9.34 15.19 1.86
N GLU A 235 8.99 14.91 3.11
CA GLU A 235 9.76 15.32 4.28
C GLU A 235 11.18 14.73 4.26
N LEU A 236 11.31 13.42 4.00
CA LEU A 236 12.61 12.76 3.88
C LEU A 236 13.49 13.44 2.81
N VAL A 237 12.95 13.63 1.60
CA VAL A 237 13.70 14.23 0.49
C VAL A 237 14.13 15.66 0.82
N GLN A 238 13.25 16.43 1.46
CA GLN A 238 13.58 17.78 1.90
C GLN A 238 14.71 17.78 2.94
N ARG A 239 14.60 16.96 3.99
CA ARG A 239 15.59 16.86 5.07
C ARG A 239 16.95 16.40 4.56
N GLU A 240 16.99 15.41 3.67
CA GLU A 240 18.23 14.94 3.02
C GLU A 240 18.87 16.04 2.18
N ALA A 241 18.07 16.80 1.42
CA ALA A 241 18.57 17.92 0.61
C ALA A 241 19.15 19.05 1.49
N GLU A 242 18.47 19.39 2.59
CA GLU A 242 18.93 20.37 3.56
C GLU A 242 20.25 19.94 4.22
N TYR A 243 20.35 18.68 4.64
CA TYR A 243 21.57 18.12 5.21
C TYR A 243 22.72 18.12 4.20
N ALA A 244 22.49 17.64 2.97
CA ALA A 244 23.51 17.63 1.92
C ALA A 244 23.99 19.04 1.55
N SER A 245 23.09 20.03 1.55
CA SER A 245 23.43 21.44 1.33
C SER A 245 24.31 21.97 2.46
N LYS A 246 23.92 21.75 3.73
CA LYS A 246 24.72 22.13 4.91
C LYS A 246 26.09 21.46 4.92
N ALA A 247 26.18 20.18 4.60
CA ALA A 247 27.45 19.46 4.55
C ALA A 247 28.39 19.99 3.44
N ARG A 248 27.85 20.44 2.30
CA ARG A 248 28.64 20.96 1.17
C ARG A 248 29.05 22.43 1.32
N PHE A 249 28.18 23.25 1.91
CA PHE A 249 28.33 24.71 1.93
C PHE A 249 28.46 25.31 3.34
N GLY A 250 28.27 24.52 4.40
CA GLY A 250 28.19 24.96 5.79
C GLY A 250 29.51 25.06 6.54
N ALA A 251 30.65 24.95 5.88
CA ALA A 251 31.95 25.32 6.45
C ALA A 251 32.33 26.76 6.05
N VAL A 252 31.43 27.73 6.29
CA VAL A 252 31.86 29.14 6.36
C VAL A 252 32.32 29.35 7.80
N LYS A 253 33.62 29.20 8.04
CA LYS A 253 34.23 29.69 9.29
C LYS A 253 33.88 31.17 9.40
N GLU A 254 33.15 31.55 10.44
CA GLU A 254 33.11 32.96 10.85
C GLU A 254 34.57 33.38 11.16
N PRO A 255 35.01 34.57 10.71
CA PRO A 255 36.31 35.08 11.10
C PRO A 255 36.28 35.30 12.62
N GLU A 256 37.22 34.66 13.33
CA GLU A 256 37.50 34.99 14.72
C GLU A 256 38.06 36.42 14.77
N ASP A 257 37.35 37.33 15.45
CA ASP A 257 37.81 38.67 15.81
C ASP A 257 38.87 38.63 16.94
#